data_AF-A6R948-F1
#
_entry.id   AF-A6R948-F1
#
_cell.length_a   1.000
_cell.length_b   1.000
_cell.length_c   1.000
_cell.angle_alpha   90.00
_cell.angle_beta   90.00
_cell.angle_gamma   90.00
#
_symmetry.space_group_name_H-M   'P 1'
#
loop_
_entity.id
_entity.type
_entity.pdbx_description
1 polymer ?
#
loop_
_entity_poly.entity_id
_entity_poly.type
_entity_poly.pdbx_seq_one_letter_code
_entity_poly.pdbx_strand_id
1 'polypeptide(L)'
;MAPTGFMDMLKSLYSEDEKPAPVLSIYTAVILSAGIVEGEWKDWIRGRRVAETLGGWIGWRNFVAGPITEEVIFRSIIIPLHLLTDLSPTQIVLFAPLYFGIAHMHHFYEFRLTHPHTSFTASIARTVFQFGYTTIFGWYATFLYLRTGSLPAVILVHAFCNYCGLPRLWGRVEARESSIPIITRGKEDAVRGAGSTSHRSLNIGWTVAYYIILVVGALAFHSQLWRLTESPHELVSFTPPA
;
A
#
# COMPACT_ATOMS: atom_id res chain seq x y z
N MET A 1 -3.63 -28.27 28.17
CA MET A 1 -3.07 -26.95 27.79
C MET A 1 -4.24 -26.03 27.49
N ALA A 2 -4.38 -24.94 28.24
CA ALA A 2 -5.47 -23.97 28.09
C ALA A 2 -5.29 -23.12 26.82
N PRO A 3 -6.38 -22.62 26.21
CA PRO A 3 -6.30 -21.76 25.03
C PRO A 3 -5.72 -20.41 25.44
N THR A 4 -4.54 -20.07 24.92
CA THR A 4 -3.93 -18.75 25.07
C THR A 4 -4.85 -17.70 24.45
N GLY A 5 -5.32 -16.74 25.25
CA GLY A 5 -6.23 -15.70 24.80
C GLY A 5 -5.53 -14.72 23.86
N PHE A 6 -6.30 -14.12 22.95
CA PHE A 6 -5.85 -13.07 22.02
C PHE A 6 -5.05 -11.94 22.72
N MET A 7 -5.38 -11.63 23.97
CA MET A 7 -4.68 -10.66 24.81
C MET A 7 -3.27 -11.11 25.22
N ASP A 8 -3.04 -12.40 25.43
CA ASP A 8 -1.72 -12.95 25.76
C ASP A 8 -0.81 -12.99 24.52
N MET A 9 -1.40 -13.23 23.34
CA MET A 9 -0.73 -13.09 22.04
C MET A 9 -0.31 -11.63 21.78
N LEU A 10 -1.16 -10.65 22.11
CA LEU A 10 -0.84 -9.23 21.99
C LEU A 10 0.24 -8.77 22.99
N LYS A 11 0.26 -9.33 24.21
CA LYS A 11 1.32 -9.05 25.20
C LYS A 11 2.65 -9.68 24.80
N SER A 12 2.63 -10.86 24.17
CA SER A 12 3.82 -11.48 23.59
C SER A 12 4.43 -10.63 22.48
N LEU A 13 3.62 -9.93 21.69
CA LEU A 13 4.06 -8.99 20.65
C LEU A 13 4.67 -7.70 21.22
N TYR A 14 4.52 -7.43 22.52
CA TYR A 14 4.96 -6.19 23.17
C TYR A 14 5.99 -6.41 24.29
N SER A 15 6.51 -7.64 24.43
CA SER A 15 7.56 -7.96 25.41
C SER A 15 8.91 -7.41 24.96
N GLU A 16 9.57 -6.73 25.90
CA GLU A 16 10.73 -5.82 25.80
C GLU A 16 12.08 -6.45 25.36
N ASP A 17 12.15 -7.16 24.23
CA ASP A 17 13.46 -7.55 23.66
C ASP A 17 13.53 -7.63 22.12
N GLU A 18 12.45 -7.32 21.41
CA GLU A 18 12.46 -7.27 19.95
C GLU A 18 12.55 -5.82 19.45
N LYS A 19 13.63 -5.51 18.73
CA LYS A 19 13.84 -4.22 18.06
C LYS A 19 12.59 -3.87 17.26
N PRO A 20 12.06 -2.63 17.36
CA PRO A 20 10.74 -2.29 16.86
C PRO A 20 10.61 -2.66 15.39
N ALA A 21 9.64 -3.55 15.11
CA ALA A 21 9.32 -4.06 13.79
C ALA A 21 9.14 -2.89 12.80
N PRO A 22 9.95 -2.79 11.73
CA PRO A 22 9.95 -1.61 10.87
C PRO A 22 9.06 -1.86 9.65
N VAL A 23 7.75 -1.77 9.88
CA VAL A 23 6.71 -1.59 8.85
C VAL A 23 6.87 -0.25 8.08
N LEU A 24 7.86 0.54 8.47
CA LEU A 24 8.03 1.95 8.15
C LEU A 24 9.38 2.17 7.45
N SER A 25 9.44 1.98 6.12
CA SER A 25 10.68 2.31 5.41
C SER A 25 10.49 2.86 3.98
N ILE A 26 9.67 2.30 3.08
CA ILE A 26 9.19 3.09 1.90
C ILE A 26 8.19 4.11 2.39
N TYR A 27 7.26 3.64 3.23
CA TYR A 27 6.15 4.43 3.66
C TYR A 27 6.54 5.52 4.64
N THR A 28 7.67 5.42 5.36
CA THR A 28 8.20 6.58 6.11
C THR A 28 8.50 7.74 5.19
N ALA A 29 9.01 7.49 3.98
CA ALA A 29 9.28 8.54 3.00
C ALA A 29 8.00 9.16 2.45
N VAL A 30 7.00 8.32 2.15
CA VAL A 30 5.69 8.77 1.68
C VAL A 30 4.94 9.52 2.79
N ILE A 31 4.97 9.02 4.03
CA ILE A 31 4.43 9.65 5.26
C ILE A 31 5.15 10.96 5.57
N LEU A 32 6.48 11.00 5.48
CA LEU A 32 7.26 12.23 5.65
C LEU A 32 6.93 13.23 4.55
N SER A 33 6.79 12.79 3.29
CA SER A 33 6.41 13.67 2.19
C SER A 33 4.98 14.22 2.34
N ALA A 34 3.99 13.38 2.67
CA ALA A 34 2.61 13.80 2.90
C ALA A 34 2.47 14.64 4.18
N GLY A 35 3.18 14.28 5.25
CA GLY A 35 3.19 15.02 6.51
C GLY A 35 3.87 16.39 6.40
N ILE A 36 5.05 16.47 5.77
CA ILE A 36 5.90 17.68 5.74
C ILE A 36 5.55 18.59 4.55
N VAL A 37 5.34 18.02 3.36
CA VAL A 37 5.14 18.79 2.12
C VAL A 37 3.67 19.12 1.90
N GLU A 38 2.78 18.15 2.12
CA GLU A 38 1.34 18.33 1.91
C GLU A 38 0.62 18.88 3.16
N GLY A 39 1.33 18.97 4.30
CA GLY A 39 0.82 19.60 5.53
C GLY A 39 -0.16 18.72 6.32
N GLU A 40 -0.27 17.44 5.98
CA GLU A 40 -1.29 16.53 6.52
C GLU A 40 -1.04 16.09 7.98
N TRP A 41 0.15 16.38 8.52
CA TRP A 41 0.53 16.05 9.90
C TRP A 41 -0.44 16.62 10.94
N LYS A 42 -1.03 17.80 10.68
CA LYS A 42 -2.01 18.45 11.57
C LYS A 42 -3.34 17.70 11.63
N ASP A 43 -3.73 17.06 10.53
CA ASP A 43 -4.98 16.30 10.42
C ASP A 43 -4.83 14.88 10.98
N TRP A 44 -3.62 14.31 10.87
CA TRP A 44 -3.27 13.03 11.50
C TRP A 44 -3.23 13.11 13.02
N ILE A 45 -2.60 14.15 13.58
CA ILE A 45 -2.55 14.38 15.04
C ILE A 45 -3.96 14.60 15.63
N ARG A 46 -4.90 15.14 14.84
CA ARG A 46 -6.30 15.33 15.26
C ARG A 46 -7.19 14.10 15.05
N GLY A 47 -6.70 13.02 14.43
CA GLY A 47 -7.46 11.79 14.17
C GLY A 47 -8.69 11.95 13.27
N ARG A 48 -8.96 13.19 12.81
CA ARG A 48 -10.22 13.59 12.18
C ARG A 48 -10.38 12.92 10.82
N ARG A 49 -9.27 12.83 10.08
CA ARG A 49 -9.23 12.22 8.76
C ARG A 49 -9.40 10.71 8.79
N VAL A 50 -8.85 10.01 9.78
CA VAL A 50 -9.04 8.56 9.94
C VAL A 50 -10.49 8.26 10.34
N ALA A 51 -11.05 9.04 11.28
CA ALA A 51 -12.44 8.91 11.70
C ALA A 51 -13.43 9.22 10.56
N GLU A 52 -13.18 10.24 9.75
CA GLU A 52 -14.00 10.60 8.58
C GLU A 52 -13.85 9.58 7.45
N THR A 53 -12.65 9.05 7.26
CA THR A 53 -12.37 8.03 6.24
C THR A 53 -13.00 6.68 6.61
N LEU A 54 -12.99 6.28 7.89
CA LEU A 54 -13.56 5.01 8.34
C LEU A 54 -15.04 5.11 8.77
N GLY A 55 -15.59 6.32 8.88
CA GLY A 55 -16.96 6.56 9.32
C GLY A 55 -18.03 6.12 8.31
N GLY A 56 -17.66 5.88 7.05
CA GLY A 56 -18.56 5.40 5.99
C GLY A 56 -18.26 3.96 5.57
N TRP A 57 -19.30 3.23 5.15
CA TRP A 57 -19.20 1.84 4.65
C TRP A 57 -18.15 1.68 3.54
N ILE A 58 -18.07 2.65 2.62
CA ILE A 58 -17.12 2.65 1.50
C ILE A 58 -15.68 2.70 2.01
N GLY A 59 -15.41 3.52 3.02
CA GLY A 59 -14.08 3.64 3.60
C GLY A 59 -13.70 2.41 4.42
N TRP A 60 -14.62 1.88 5.23
CA TRP A 60 -14.41 0.60 5.91
C TRP A 60 -14.08 -0.53 4.92
N ARG A 61 -14.83 -0.61 3.81
CA ARG A 61 -14.54 -1.56 2.73
C ARG A 61 -13.13 -1.37 2.16
N ASN A 62 -12.71 -0.14 1.87
CA ASN A 62 -11.45 0.12 1.15
C ASN A 62 -10.19 0.01 2.02
N PHE A 63 -10.30 0.26 3.33
CA PHE A 63 -9.15 0.30 4.24
C PHE A 63 -9.11 -0.87 5.22
N VAL A 64 -10.21 -1.59 5.40
CA VAL A 64 -10.28 -2.73 6.33
C VAL A 64 -10.66 -4.01 5.58
N ALA A 65 -11.88 -4.07 5.04
CA ALA A 65 -12.39 -5.33 4.48
C ALA A 65 -11.61 -5.79 3.24
N GLY A 66 -11.38 -4.90 2.28
CA GLY A 66 -10.62 -5.16 1.06
C GLY A 66 -9.21 -5.68 1.39
N PRO A 67 -8.36 -4.90 2.08
CA PRO A 67 -7.02 -5.34 2.46
C PRO A 67 -7.00 -6.69 3.20
N ILE A 68 -7.90 -6.91 4.17
CA ILE A 68 -7.97 -8.19 4.89
C ILE A 68 -8.30 -9.34 3.93
N THR A 69 -9.39 -9.20 3.18
CA THR A 69 -9.86 -10.28 2.29
C THR A 69 -8.86 -10.60 1.18
N GLU A 70 -8.27 -9.57 0.58
CA GLU A 70 -7.27 -9.71 -0.46
C GLU A 70 -6.01 -10.40 0.09
N GLU A 71 -5.43 -9.92 1.19
CA GLU A 71 -4.21 -10.54 1.72
C GLU A 71 -4.44 -11.95 2.26
N VAL A 72 -5.61 -12.27 2.83
CA VAL A 72 -5.95 -13.65 3.21
C VAL A 72 -5.94 -14.56 1.97
N ILE A 73 -6.61 -14.16 0.88
CA ILE A 73 -6.67 -14.98 -0.34
C ILE A 73 -5.27 -15.13 -0.94
N PHE A 74 -4.59 -14.01 -1.17
CA PHE A 74 -3.34 -14.05 -1.94
C PHE A 74 -2.15 -14.52 -1.11
N ARG A 75 -2.11 -14.28 0.21
CA ARG A 75 -0.98 -14.69 1.06
C ARG A 75 -1.23 -15.96 1.85
N SER A 76 -2.43 -16.18 2.37
CA SER A 76 -2.69 -17.38 3.18
C SER A 76 -3.24 -18.57 2.38
N ILE A 77 -3.60 -18.38 1.11
CA ILE A 77 -4.04 -19.48 0.23
C ILE A 77 -3.08 -19.67 -0.94
N ILE A 78 -2.85 -18.62 -1.75
CA ILE A 78 -2.04 -18.76 -2.97
C ILE A 78 -0.55 -18.99 -2.67
N ILE A 79 0.06 -18.26 -1.72
CA ILE A 79 1.48 -18.45 -1.39
C ILE A 79 1.79 -19.86 -0.86
N PRO A 80 1.06 -20.43 0.13
CA PRO A 80 1.30 -21.80 0.58
C PRO A 80 1.28 -22.83 -0.55
N LEU A 81 0.37 -22.69 -1.51
CA LEU A 81 0.34 -23.58 -2.68
C LEU A 81 1.63 -23.52 -3.51
N HIS A 82 2.23 -22.33 -3.63
CA HIS A 82 3.52 -22.18 -4.31
C HIS A 82 4.68 -22.70 -3.45
N LEU A 83 4.61 -22.57 -2.13
CA LEU A 83 5.64 -23.12 -1.22
C LEU A 83 5.68 -24.66 -1.24
N LEU A 84 4.59 -25.32 -1.64
CA LEU A 84 4.52 -26.78 -1.83
C LEU A 84 5.13 -27.25 -3.16
N THR A 85 5.62 -26.33 -3.99
CA THR A 85 6.28 -26.65 -5.27
C THR A 85 7.79 -26.47 -5.16
N ASP A 86 8.55 -26.96 -6.15
CA ASP A 86 10.02 -26.80 -6.22
C ASP A 86 10.47 -25.37 -6.61
N LEU A 87 9.62 -24.36 -6.43
CA LEU A 87 9.95 -22.96 -6.73
C LEU A 87 10.80 -22.37 -5.61
N SER A 88 11.88 -21.68 -6.01
CA SER A 88 12.67 -20.88 -5.08
C SER A 88 11.86 -19.70 -4.52
N PRO A 89 12.19 -19.18 -3.32
CA PRO A 89 11.51 -18.03 -2.73
C PRO A 89 11.43 -16.83 -3.66
N THR A 90 12.50 -16.55 -4.41
CA THR A 90 12.52 -15.47 -5.42
C THR A 90 11.51 -15.70 -6.54
N GLN A 91 11.37 -16.93 -7.03
CA GLN A 91 10.36 -17.26 -8.04
C GLN A 91 8.94 -17.09 -7.49
N ILE A 92 8.69 -17.48 -6.23
CA ILE A 92 7.40 -17.29 -5.57
C ILE A 92 7.06 -15.80 -5.45
N VAL A 93 8.04 -14.97 -5.05
CA VAL A 93 7.90 -13.51 -5.00
C VAL A 93 7.55 -12.93 -6.36
N LEU A 94 8.14 -13.43 -7.45
CA LEU A 94 7.91 -12.91 -8.80
C LEU A 94 6.59 -13.36 -9.42
N PHE A 95 6.23 -14.64 -9.26
CA PHE A 95 5.10 -15.24 -9.99
C PHE A 95 3.78 -15.18 -9.24
N ALA A 96 3.73 -15.49 -7.94
CA ALA A 96 2.46 -15.56 -7.23
C ALA A 96 1.69 -14.21 -7.21
N PRO A 97 2.36 -13.05 -7.12
CA PRO A 97 1.70 -11.74 -7.26
C PRO A 97 1.05 -11.46 -8.62
N LEU A 98 1.35 -12.24 -9.67
CA LEU A 98 0.67 -12.08 -10.96
C LEU A 98 -0.82 -12.41 -10.84
N TYR A 99 -1.21 -13.38 -10.02
CA TYR A 99 -2.63 -13.68 -9.75
C TYR A 99 -3.34 -12.48 -9.14
N PHE A 100 -2.68 -11.78 -8.21
CA PHE A 100 -3.19 -10.54 -7.61
C PHE A 100 -3.35 -9.43 -8.64
N GLY A 101 -2.35 -9.24 -9.50
CA GLY A 101 -2.40 -8.28 -10.60
C GLY A 101 -3.55 -8.56 -11.58
N ILE A 102 -3.67 -9.82 -12.03
CA ILE A 102 -4.72 -10.26 -12.97
C ILE A 102 -6.11 -10.07 -12.36
N ALA A 103 -6.29 -10.41 -11.08
CA ALA A 103 -7.57 -10.24 -10.40
C ALA A 103 -8.06 -8.78 -10.50
N HIS A 104 -7.15 -7.80 -10.47
CA HIS A 104 -7.47 -6.38 -10.58
C HIS A 104 -7.77 -5.88 -12.01
N MET A 105 -7.56 -6.71 -13.03
CA MET A 105 -7.92 -6.35 -14.41
C MET A 105 -9.43 -6.26 -14.59
N HIS A 106 -10.24 -6.83 -13.69
CA HIS A 106 -11.70 -6.71 -13.72
C HIS A 106 -12.18 -5.25 -13.69
N HIS A 107 -11.40 -4.33 -13.10
CA HIS A 107 -11.70 -2.91 -13.09
C HIS A 107 -11.71 -2.28 -14.49
N PHE A 108 -11.11 -2.93 -15.50
CA PHE A 108 -11.30 -2.53 -16.90
C PHE A 108 -12.77 -2.57 -17.29
N TYR A 109 -13.44 -3.68 -16.97
CA TYR A 109 -14.84 -3.88 -17.32
C TYR A 109 -15.73 -2.88 -16.58
N GLU A 110 -15.56 -2.77 -15.26
CA GLU A 110 -16.26 -1.78 -14.44
C GLU A 110 -16.09 -0.37 -15.00
N PHE A 111 -14.86 0.00 -15.35
CA PHE A 111 -14.55 1.31 -15.91
C PHE A 111 -15.24 1.58 -17.25
N ARG A 112 -15.29 0.58 -18.14
CA ARG A 112 -15.95 0.73 -19.43
C ARG A 112 -17.46 0.89 -19.30
N LEU A 113 -18.06 0.33 -18.26
CA LEU A 113 -19.49 0.51 -17.98
C LEU A 113 -19.79 1.91 -17.42
N THR A 114 -18.95 2.41 -16.50
CA THR A 114 -19.19 3.70 -15.84
C THR A 114 -18.76 4.91 -16.69
N HIS A 115 -17.80 4.73 -17.61
CA HIS A 115 -17.25 5.80 -18.45
C HIS A 115 -17.32 5.44 -19.94
N PRO A 116 -18.53 5.37 -20.53
CA PRO A 116 -18.73 4.88 -21.90
C PRO A 116 -18.08 5.79 -22.97
N HIS A 117 -17.81 7.05 -22.65
CA HIS A 117 -17.22 8.03 -23.57
C HIS A 117 -15.68 8.06 -23.54
N THR A 118 -15.03 7.34 -22.63
CA THR A 118 -13.57 7.28 -22.57
C THR A 118 -13.04 6.43 -23.71
N SER A 119 -11.94 6.89 -24.34
CA SER A 119 -11.34 6.16 -25.45
C SER A 119 -10.83 4.78 -25.01
N PHE A 120 -10.95 3.80 -25.91
CA PHE A 120 -10.52 2.42 -25.65
C PHE A 120 -9.05 2.34 -25.22
N THR A 121 -8.19 3.10 -25.91
CA THR A 121 -6.75 3.19 -25.61
C THR A 121 -6.49 3.72 -24.20
N ALA A 122 -7.24 4.74 -23.76
CA ALA A 122 -7.11 5.27 -22.40
C ALA A 122 -7.54 4.24 -21.34
N SER A 123 -8.63 3.50 -21.60
CA SER A 123 -9.07 2.41 -20.72
C SER A 123 -8.03 1.29 -20.62
N ILE A 124 -7.41 0.90 -21.74
CA ILE A 124 -6.31 -0.10 -21.74
C ILE A 124 -5.11 0.43 -20.96
N ALA A 125 -4.66 1.66 -21.25
CA ALA A 125 -3.50 2.24 -20.57
C ALA A 125 -3.71 2.30 -19.05
N ARG A 126 -4.93 2.65 -18.61
CA ARG A 126 -5.33 2.61 -17.20
C ARG A 126 -5.22 1.21 -16.60
N THR A 127 -5.66 0.18 -17.32
CA THR A 127 -5.62 -1.21 -16.85
C THR A 127 -4.21 -1.75 -16.79
N VAL A 128 -3.39 -1.48 -17.81
CA VAL A 128 -1.96 -1.88 -17.83
C VAL A 128 -1.21 -1.22 -16.67
N PHE A 129 -1.46 0.07 -16.44
CA PHE A 129 -0.87 0.78 -15.31
C PHE A 129 -1.33 0.21 -13.97
N GLN A 130 -2.62 -0.09 -13.85
CA GLN A 130 -3.17 -0.71 -12.64
C GLN A 130 -2.54 -2.08 -12.39
N PHE A 131 -2.48 -2.93 -13.41
CA PHE A 131 -1.85 -4.26 -13.35
C PHE A 131 -0.39 -4.16 -12.92
N GLY A 132 0.41 -3.32 -13.58
CA GLY A 132 1.82 -3.16 -13.23
C GLY A 132 2.02 -2.68 -11.81
N TYR A 133 1.26 -1.67 -11.38
CA TYR A 133 1.33 -1.17 -10.01
C TYR A 133 0.92 -2.21 -8.96
N THR A 134 -0.18 -2.93 -9.17
CA THR A 134 -0.64 -3.95 -8.23
C THR A 134 0.30 -5.15 -8.20
N THR A 135 0.92 -5.52 -9.33
CA THR A 135 1.96 -6.57 -9.37
C THR A 135 3.19 -6.17 -8.58
N ILE A 136 3.70 -4.94 -8.73
CA ILE A 136 4.86 -4.44 -7.97
C ILE A 136 4.56 -4.43 -6.46
N PHE A 137 3.38 -3.93 -6.08
CA PHE A 137 2.92 -4.02 -4.69
C PHE A 137 2.89 -5.48 -4.22
N GLY A 138 2.34 -6.37 -5.04
CA GLY A 138 2.24 -7.78 -4.71
C GLY A 138 3.61 -8.45 -4.52
N TRP A 139 4.62 -8.10 -5.33
CA TRP A 139 6.01 -8.55 -5.11
C TRP A 139 6.50 -8.15 -3.72
N TYR A 140 6.32 -6.89 -3.34
CA TYR A 140 6.72 -6.41 -2.02
C TYR A 140 5.96 -7.11 -0.89
N ALA A 141 4.64 -7.20 -0.98
CA ALA A 141 3.80 -7.85 0.03
C ALA A 141 4.11 -9.34 0.18
N THR A 142 4.41 -10.05 -0.92
CA THR A 142 4.83 -11.46 -0.86
C THR A 142 6.22 -11.61 -0.26
N PHE A 143 7.17 -10.76 -0.66
CA PHE A 143 8.49 -10.75 -0.05
C PHE A 143 8.41 -10.54 1.47
N LEU A 144 7.63 -9.54 1.91
CA LEU A 144 7.41 -9.25 3.32
C LEU A 144 6.75 -10.42 4.04
N TYR A 145 5.72 -11.04 3.45
CA TYR A 145 5.04 -12.19 4.02
C TYR A 145 5.99 -13.38 4.22
N LEU A 146 6.79 -13.71 3.20
CA LEU A 146 7.74 -14.82 3.27
C LEU A 146 8.85 -14.58 4.30
N ARG A 147 9.31 -13.33 4.43
CA ARG A 147 10.37 -12.94 5.38
C ARG A 147 9.90 -12.83 6.83
N THR A 148 8.63 -12.52 7.06
CA THR A 148 8.12 -12.23 8.43
C THR A 148 7.10 -13.24 8.94
N GLY A 149 6.49 -14.04 8.06
CA GLY A 149 5.36 -14.91 8.39
C GLY A 149 4.11 -14.17 8.87
N SER A 150 4.08 -12.84 8.83
CA SER A 150 3.06 -12.03 9.51
C SER A 150 2.00 -11.53 8.53
N LEU A 151 0.86 -12.22 8.49
CA LEU A 151 -0.32 -11.77 7.74
C LEU A 151 -0.82 -10.39 8.19
N PRO A 152 -0.94 -10.09 9.50
CA PRO A 152 -1.35 -8.76 9.95
C PRO A 152 -0.42 -7.63 9.47
N ALA A 153 0.89 -7.87 9.42
CA ALA A 153 1.84 -6.87 8.93
C ALA A 153 1.57 -6.51 7.46
N VAL A 154 1.30 -7.51 6.62
CA VAL A 154 1.02 -7.29 5.20
C VAL A 154 -0.35 -6.63 4.99
N ILE A 155 -1.37 -6.99 5.79
CA ILE A 155 -2.68 -6.31 5.78
C ILE A 155 -2.52 -4.83 6.11
N LEU A 156 -1.74 -4.49 7.15
CA LEU A 156 -1.48 -3.11 7.53
C LEU A 156 -0.75 -2.35 6.44
N VAL A 157 0.26 -2.97 5.82
CA VAL A 157 0.97 -2.40 4.67
C VAL A 157 0.02 -2.13 3.50
N HIS A 158 -0.87 -3.07 3.19
CA HIS A 158 -1.87 -2.90 2.13
C HIS A 158 -2.82 -1.74 2.45
N ALA A 159 -3.46 -1.76 3.62
CA ALA A 159 -4.34 -0.69 4.07
C ALA A 159 -3.65 0.67 4.03
N PHE A 160 -2.37 0.69 4.42
CA PHE A 160 -1.54 1.88 4.40
C PHE A 160 -1.31 2.43 2.98
N CYS A 161 -1.01 1.59 1.98
CA CYS A 161 -0.88 2.11 0.61
C CYS A 161 -2.21 2.38 -0.08
N ASN A 162 -3.30 1.76 0.33
CA ASN A 162 -4.63 2.24 -0.06
C ASN A 162 -4.86 3.66 0.46
N TYR A 163 -4.39 3.97 1.67
CA TYR A 163 -4.52 5.30 2.27
C TYR A 163 -3.65 6.35 1.58
N CYS A 164 -2.37 6.05 1.33
CA CYS A 164 -1.47 7.00 0.67
C CYS A 164 -1.72 7.15 -0.83
N GLY A 165 -2.16 6.08 -1.49
CA GLY A 165 -2.18 6.04 -2.94
C GLY A 165 -0.77 6.10 -3.55
N LEU A 166 -0.72 6.52 -4.81
CA LEU A 166 0.51 6.60 -5.58
C LEU A 166 1.23 7.93 -5.34
N PRO A 167 2.55 7.93 -5.12
CA PRO A 167 3.32 9.16 -5.06
C PRO A 167 3.26 9.88 -6.42
N ARG A 168 3.33 11.22 -6.38
CA ARG A 168 3.42 12.03 -7.59
C ARG A 168 4.80 11.86 -8.18
N LEU A 169 4.88 11.15 -9.30
CA LEU A 169 6.16 10.93 -9.98
C LEU A 169 6.56 12.08 -10.93
N TRP A 170 5.64 13.01 -11.18
CA TRP A 170 5.83 14.13 -12.08
C TRP A 170 4.85 15.27 -11.78
N GLY A 171 5.21 16.49 -12.18
CA GLY A 171 4.39 17.69 -11.99
C GLY A 171 4.72 18.51 -10.73
N ARG A 172 4.08 19.66 -10.59
CA ARG A 172 4.28 20.58 -9.46
C ARG A 172 3.43 20.15 -8.28
N VAL A 173 3.98 20.26 -7.07
CA VAL A 173 3.22 20.01 -5.83
C VAL A 173 2.37 21.23 -5.52
N GLU A 174 1.09 21.00 -5.30
CA GLU A 174 0.10 22.02 -4.98
C GLU A 174 -0.51 21.69 -3.63
N ALA A 175 -0.63 22.70 -2.76
CA ALA A 175 -1.28 22.51 -1.46
C ALA A 175 -2.77 22.31 -1.72
N ARG A 176 -3.23 21.06 -1.64
CA ARG A 176 -4.67 20.79 -1.69
C ARG A 176 -5.23 21.20 -0.33
N GLU A 177 -5.91 22.33 -0.29
CA GLU A 177 -6.70 22.71 0.88
C GLU A 177 -7.73 21.59 1.12
N SER A 178 -7.70 21.05 2.34
CA SER A 178 -8.42 19.89 2.86
C SER A 178 -9.80 19.72 2.24
N SER A 179 -9.83 19.03 1.11
CA SER A 179 -11.03 18.54 0.45
C SER A 179 -10.70 17.10 0.11
N ILE A 180 -11.13 16.24 1.04
CA ILE A 180 -11.12 14.79 0.98
C ILE A 180 -11.16 14.35 -0.49
N PRO A 181 -10.10 13.73 -1.04
CA PRO A 181 -10.32 12.87 -2.17
C PRO A 181 -11.20 11.76 -1.61
N ILE A 182 -12.48 11.77 -1.97
CA ILE A 182 -13.32 10.58 -1.82
C ILE A 182 -12.51 9.52 -2.55
N ILE A 183 -11.90 8.59 -1.79
CA ILE A 183 -11.32 7.38 -2.37
C ILE A 183 -12.52 6.52 -2.75
N THR A 184 -13.26 6.97 -3.75
CA THR A 184 -13.98 6.12 -4.68
C THR A 184 -12.91 5.59 -5.61
N ARG A 185 -12.60 4.32 -5.43
CA ARG A 185 -12.17 3.50 -6.55
C ARG A 185 -13.38 2.59 -6.83
N GLY A 186 -14.13 2.67 -7.93
CA GLY A 186 -13.93 3.25 -9.27
C GLY A 186 -13.14 4.54 -9.40
N LYS A 187 -11.89 4.38 -9.84
CA LYS A 187 -11.05 5.47 -10.33
C LYS A 187 -11.90 6.24 -11.37
N GLU A 188 -11.95 7.57 -11.22
CA GLU A 188 -12.69 8.58 -12.02
C GLU A 188 -14.07 9.01 -11.48
N ASP A 189 -14.06 10.02 -10.60
CA ASP A 189 -15.14 11.03 -10.49
C ASP A 189 -14.55 12.43 -10.23
N ALA A 190 -13.51 12.80 -10.97
CA ALA A 190 -12.96 14.17 -10.95
C ALA A 190 -13.57 15.06 -12.06
N VAL A 191 -14.80 14.79 -12.53
CA VAL A 191 -15.45 15.58 -13.60
C VAL A 191 -16.82 16.14 -13.20
N ARG A 192 -17.22 16.14 -11.93
CA ARG A 192 -18.46 16.81 -11.51
C ARG A 192 -18.28 17.66 -10.26
N GLY A 193 -18.15 18.96 -10.49
CA GLY A 193 -18.22 19.99 -9.47
C GLY A 193 -17.31 21.16 -9.78
N ALA A 194 -17.73 22.05 -10.69
CA ALA A 194 -17.16 23.39 -10.81
C ALA A 194 -17.50 24.20 -9.56
N GLY A 195 -16.84 23.90 -8.45
CA GLY A 195 -16.69 24.79 -7.30
C GLY A 195 -15.26 25.31 -7.35
N SER A 196 -15.12 26.63 -7.46
CA SER A 196 -13.85 27.37 -7.48
C SER A 196 -12.90 26.89 -6.36
N THR A 197 -12.05 25.92 -6.67
CA THR A 197 -10.97 25.46 -5.81
C THR A 197 -9.81 26.42 -6.02
N SER A 198 -9.52 27.25 -5.01
CA SER A 198 -8.36 28.14 -5.01
C SER A 198 -7.09 27.28 -4.93
N HIS A 199 -6.58 26.83 -6.08
CA HIS A 199 -5.28 26.18 -6.19
C HIS A 199 -4.19 27.17 -5.79
N ARG A 200 -3.72 27.08 -4.55
CA ARG A 200 -2.52 27.83 -4.14
C ARG A 200 -1.31 27.04 -4.59
N SER A 201 -0.73 27.43 -5.73
CA SER A 201 0.53 26.87 -6.20
C SER A 201 1.60 27.09 -5.13
N LEU A 202 2.09 26.01 -4.51
CA LEU A 202 3.19 26.11 -3.55
C LEU A 202 4.45 26.61 -4.27
N ASN A 203 5.35 27.27 -3.53
CA ASN A 203 6.64 27.68 -4.04
C ASN A 203 7.39 26.48 -4.64
N ILE A 204 8.14 26.70 -5.72
CA ILE A 204 8.85 25.63 -6.43
C ILE A 204 9.83 24.86 -5.51
N GLY A 205 10.35 25.53 -4.47
CA GLY A 205 11.16 24.90 -3.43
C GLY A 205 10.47 23.73 -2.72
N TRP A 206 9.15 23.77 -2.53
CA TRP A 206 8.39 22.64 -1.95
C TRP A 206 8.27 21.46 -2.91
N THR A 207 8.16 21.73 -4.20
CA THR A 207 8.19 20.68 -5.23
C THR A 207 9.57 20.02 -5.27
N VAL A 208 10.65 20.80 -5.21
CA VAL A 208 12.02 20.27 -5.13
C VAL A 208 12.23 19.46 -3.85
N ALA A 209 11.80 19.99 -2.69
CA ALA A 209 11.89 19.28 -1.42
C ALA A 209 11.13 17.95 -1.45
N TYR A 210 9.93 17.91 -2.03
CA TYR A 210 9.16 16.69 -2.22
C TYR A 210 9.93 15.61 -2.99
N TYR A 211 10.48 15.96 -4.16
CA TYR A 211 11.23 14.99 -4.97
C TYR A 211 12.53 14.54 -4.28
N ILE A 212 13.22 15.43 -3.55
CA ILE A 212 14.38 15.05 -2.75
C ILE A 212 13.99 14.04 -1.67
N ILE A 213 12.92 14.30 -0.91
CA ILE A 213 12.43 13.39 0.14
C ILE A 213 12.02 12.04 -0.46
N LEU A 214 11.34 12.06 -1.61
CA LEU A 214 10.92 10.84 -2.31
C LEU A 214 12.13 9.98 -2.70
N VAL A 215 13.16 10.58 -3.29
CA VAL A 215 14.38 9.87 -3.72
C VAL A 215 15.18 9.37 -2.52
N VAL A 216 15.46 10.24 -1.55
CA VAL A 216 16.21 9.87 -0.33
C VAL A 216 15.50 8.76 0.42
N GLY A 217 14.19 8.85 0.52
CA GLY A 217 13.36 7.84 1.16
C GLY A 217 13.34 6.50 0.44
N ALA A 218 13.28 6.50 -0.89
CA ALA A 218 13.38 5.27 -1.69
C ALA A 218 14.76 4.59 -1.52
N LEU A 219 15.84 5.38 -1.50
CA LEU A 219 17.19 4.88 -1.26
C LEU A 219 17.37 4.31 0.16
N ALA A 220 16.85 5.04 1.16
CA ALA A 220 16.85 4.59 2.55
C ALA A 220 16.10 3.26 2.68
N PHE A 221 14.92 3.16 2.07
CA PHE A 221 14.17 1.92 2.03
C PHE A 221 14.97 0.78 1.42
N HIS A 222 15.49 0.98 0.20
CA HIS A 222 16.23 -0.06 -0.48
C HIS A 222 17.44 -0.55 0.35
N SER A 223 18.15 0.37 1.01
CA SER A 223 19.31 0.03 1.85
C SER A 223 18.94 -0.74 3.12
N GLN A 224 17.72 -0.56 3.64
CA GLN A 224 17.29 -1.14 4.90
C GLN A 224 16.37 -2.35 4.72
N LEU A 225 15.74 -2.52 3.55
CA LEU A 225 14.72 -3.53 3.27
C LEU A 225 15.04 -4.92 3.82
N TRP A 226 16.26 -5.41 3.59
CA TRP A 226 16.65 -6.75 4.04
C TRP A 226 16.76 -6.88 5.56
N ARG A 227 17.33 -5.86 6.21
CA ARG A 227 17.53 -5.81 7.66
C ARG A 227 16.21 -5.64 8.40
N LEU A 228 15.31 -4.82 7.85
CA LEU A 228 14.02 -4.51 8.48
C LEU A 228 13.01 -5.65 8.36
N THR A 229 13.21 -6.55 7.39
CA THR A 229 12.34 -7.70 7.18
C THR A 229 12.91 -8.98 7.80
N GLU A 230 14.04 -8.90 8.49
CA GLU A 230 14.58 -10.04 9.22
C GLU A 230 13.67 -10.39 10.40
N SER A 231 13.27 -11.67 10.47
CA SER A 231 12.37 -12.16 11.51
C SER A 231 12.69 -13.63 11.81
N PRO A 232 12.60 -14.06 13.08
CA PRO A 232 12.70 -15.48 13.44
C PRO A 232 11.52 -16.32 12.91
N HIS A 233 10.46 -15.67 12.41
CA HIS A 233 9.26 -16.30 11.87
C HIS A 233 9.22 -16.35 10.34
N GLU A 234 10.38 -16.25 9.66
CA GLU A 234 10.42 -16.38 8.22
C GLU A 234 9.87 -17.74 7.75
N LEU A 235 9.06 -17.72 6.69
CA LEU A 235 8.44 -18.92 6.15
C LEU A 235 9.42 -19.73 5.28
N VAL A 236 10.38 -19.03 4.66
CA VAL A 236 11.42 -19.61 3.80
C VAL A 236 12.70 -18.78 3.87
N SER A 237 13.84 -19.46 3.81
CA SER A 237 15.14 -18.81 3.69
C SER A 237 15.42 -18.44 2.23
N PHE A 238 15.81 -17.20 2.00
CA PHE A 238 16.25 -16.70 0.69
C PHE A 238 17.73 -16.99 0.42
N THR A 239 18.44 -17.59 1.37
CA THR A 239 19.84 -18.00 1.20
C THR A 239 19.86 -19.40 0.58
N PRO A 240 20.70 -19.66 -0.44
CA PRO A 240 20.86 -21.01 -0.98
C PRO A 240 21.24 -22.01 0.14
N PRO A 241 20.77 -23.25 0.10
CA PRO A 241 21.27 -24.28 1.01
C PRO A 241 22.78 -24.43 0.81
N ALA A 242 23.52 -24.41 1.92
CA ALA A 242 24.96 -24.60 1.96
C ALA A 242 25.37 -26.03 1.56
#